data_AF-A0A920BIN3-F1
#
_entry.id   AF-A0A920BIN3-F1
#
_cell.length_a   1.000
_cell.length_b   1.000
_cell.length_c   1.000
_cell.angle_alpha   90.00
_cell.angle_beta   90.00
_cell.angle_gamma   90.00
#
_symmetry.space_group_name_H-M   'P 1'
#
loop_
_entity.id
_entity.type
_entity.pdbx_description
1 polymer ?
#
loop_
_entity_poly.entity_id
_entity_poly.type
_entity_poly.pdbx_seq_one_letter_code
_entity_poly.pdbx_strand_id
1 'polypeptide(L)'
;MQKKTSNKIRLTSWAQVREAFRSKELRQAGYSEGAVVMSDTLLDLHGKAHRERRRIENRLFRREIFSYWEHEVLGKTIDVTLNPFVQSKQGDLSVIGYRCAMNLTATIAGIDQDPSDTKQTETLYGIVKKFSEGATLLHSTRNKDEVRQEVKEAMEHFAKDFFDPSRSSERDMYGNATMGYEKKMICPKMF
;
A
#
# COMPACT_ATOMS: atom_id res chain seq x y z
N MET A 1 35.28 -18.65 13.41
CA MET A 1 34.13 -17.81 13.02
C MET A 1 33.87 -16.78 14.12
N GLN A 2 34.28 -15.54 13.93
CA GLN A 2 34.02 -14.46 14.90
C GLN A 2 32.52 -14.13 14.90
N LYS A 3 31.85 -14.28 16.04
CA LYS A 3 30.51 -13.73 16.26
C LYS A 3 30.62 -12.20 16.15
N LYS A 4 30.11 -11.60 15.07
CA LYS A 4 29.84 -10.16 15.04
C LYS A 4 28.83 -9.87 16.15
N THR A 5 29.32 -9.36 17.27
CA THR A 5 28.49 -8.72 18.29
C THR A 5 27.90 -7.46 17.66
N SER A 6 26.66 -7.56 17.20
CA SER A 6 25.87 -6.37 16.86
C SER A 6 25.66 -5.60 18.17
N ASN A 7 26.40 -4.50 18.35
CA ASN A 7 26.15 -3.56 19.43
C ASN A 7 24.77 -2.93 19.22
N LYS A 8 23.75 -3.54 19.84
CA LYS A 8 22.39 -3.04 19.83
C LYS A 8 22.29 -1.91 20.86
N ILE A 9 21.86 -0.74 20.42
CA ILE A 9 21.57 0.40 21.29
C ILE A 9 20.05 0.46 21.49
N ARG A 10 19.59 0.46 22.74
CA ARG A 10 18.17 0.62 23.07
C ARG A 10 17.91 2.07 23.48
N LEU A 11 17.06 2.75 22.70
CA LEU A 11 16.60 4.10 23.01
C LEU A 11 15.26 3.99 23.75
N THR A 12 15.11 4.71 24.87
CA THR A 12 13.90 4.63 25.72
C THR A 12 13.29 5.99 26.02
N SER A 13 14.04 7.08 25.86
CA SER A 13 13.49 8.42 26.03
C SER A 13 12.94 8.99 24.72
N TRP A 14 11.93 9.84 24.82
CA TRP A 14 11.36 10.55 23.67
C TRP A 14 12.42 11.33 22.89
N ALA A 15 13.34 12.02 23.58
CA ALA A 15 14.37 12.83 22.95
C ALA A 15 15.32 11.97 22.09
N GLN A 16 15.79 10.86 22.63
CA GLN A 16 16.65 9.90 21.91
C GLN A 16 15.94 9.32 20.68
N VAL A 17 14.69 8.87 20.84
CA VAL A 17 13.92 8.27 19.75
C VAL A 17 13.65 9.29 18.63
N ARG A 18 13.27 10.51 19.00
CA ARG A 18 13.05 11.61 18.04
C ARG A 18 14.32 11.97 17.28
N GLU A 19 15.46 12.04 17.96
CA GLU A 19 16.75 12.33 17.33
C GLU A 19 17.12 11.23 16.34
N ALA A 20 17.01 9.97 16.75
CA ALA A 20 17.29 8.82 15.89
C ALA A 20 16.39 8.78 14.64
N PHE A 21 15.07 8.94 14.78
CA PHE A 21 14.16 8.95 13.63
C PHE A 21 14.36 10.13 12.67
N ARG A 22 15.09 11.17 13.07
CA ARG A 22 15.41 12.34 12.23
C ARG A 22 16.85 12.33 11.71
N SER A 23 17.67 11.38 12.14
CA SER A 23 19.04 11.26 11.68
C SER A 23 19.09 10.83 10.22
N LYS A 24 19.87 11.52 9.41
CA LYS A 24 20.11 11.17 8.00
C LYS A 24 21.09 10.00 7.85
N GLU A 25 21.82 9.68 8.91
CA GLU A 25 22.83 8.62 8.96
C GLU A 25 22.24 7.27 9.36
N LEU A 26 20.97 7.24 9.79
CA LEU A 26 20.26 6.00 10.12
C LEU A 26 19.31 5.63 8.99
N ARG A 27 19.34 4.35 8.57
CA ARG A 27 18.41 3.75 7.61
C ARG A 27 17.54 2.70 8.30
N GLN A 28 16.28 2.60 7.90
CA GLN A 28 15.39 1.52 8.33
C GLN A 28 15.95 0.16 7.89
N ALA A 29 16.19 -0.73 8.85
CA ALA A 29 16.75 -2.07 8.58
C ALA A 29 15.68 -3.17 8.60
N GLY A 30 14.47 -2.87 9.12
CA GLY A 30 13.43 -3.88 9.35
C GLY A 30 12.89 -4.54 8.08
N TYR A 31 12.94 -3.83 6.94
CA TYR A 31 12.34 -4.30 5.68
C TYR A 31 13.31 -5.07 4.77
N SER A 32 14.60 -5.14 5.09
CA SER A 32 15.58 -5.89 4.29
C SER A 32 15.21 -7.36 4.16
N GLU A 33 14.71 -7.99 5.23
CA GLU A 33 14.26 -9.38 5.20
C GLU A 33 13.00 -9.58 4.34
N GLY A 34 12.12 -8.57 4.31
CA GLY A 34 10.87 -8.51 3.55
C GLY A 34 11.00 -7.81 2.20
N ALA A 35 12.22 -7.67 1.68
CA ALA A 35 12.51 -6.93 0.45
C ALA A 35 11.72 -7.43 -0.77
N VAL A 36 11.28 -8.70 -0.76
CA VAL A 36 10.43 -9.30 -1.80
C VAL A 36 9.22 -8.45 -2.16
N VAL A 37 8.61 -7.75 -1.19
CA VAL A 37 7.48 -6.83 -1.42
C VAL A 37 7.80 -5.38 -1.02
N MET A 38 8.80 -5.18 -0.15
CA MET A 38 9.11 -3.85 0.40
C MET A 38 10.20 -3.08 -0.34
N SER A 39 10.97 -3.75 -1.23
CA SER A 39 12.03 -3.08 -2.01
C SER A 39 11.45 -1.89 -2.75
N ASP A 40 12.22 -0.78 -2.78
CA ASP A 40 11.90 0.43 -3.54
C ASP A 40 10.62 1.17 -3.11
N THR A 41 9.96 0.71 -2.04
CA THR A 41 8.89 1.45 -1.37
C THR A 41 9.46 2.60 -0.54
N LEU A 42 8.65 3.61 -0.25
CA LEU A 42 9.05 4.69 0.66
C LEU A 42 9.52 4.21 2.03
N LEU A 43 9.08 3.04 2.49
CA LEU A 43 9.45 2.49 3.79
C LEU A 43 10.87 1.91 3.80
N ASP A 44 11.42 1.51 2.66
CA ASP A 44 12.78 0.98 2.52
C ASP A 44 13.80 1.99 1.94
N LEU A 45 13.35 2.85 1.01
CA LEU A 45 14.21 3.84 0.36
C LEU A 45 14.89 4.76 1.37
N HIS A 46 16.13 5.17 1.08
CA HIS A 46 16.90 6.10 1.90
C HIS A 46 17.50 7.27 1.10
N GLY A 47 17.84 8.36 1.80
CA GLY A 47 18.61 9.46 1.23
C GLY A 47 17.91 10.16 0.05
N LYS A 48 18.62 10.26 -1.09
CA LYS A 48 18.14 10.97 -2.29
C LYS A 48 16.93 10.28 -2.91
N ALA A 49 16.98 8.96 -3.10
CA ALA A 49 15.89 8.19 -3.71
C ALA A 49 14.59 8.31 -2.90
N HIS A 50 14.67 8.22 -1.56
CA HIS A 50 13.53 8.46 -0.68
C HIS A 50 12.95 9.86 -0.87
N ARG A 51 13.79 10.90 -0.89
CA ARG A 51 13.34 12.30 -1.05
C ARG A 51 12.62 12.51 -2.38
N GLU A 52 13.15 11.95 -3.46
CA GLU A 52 12.57 12.05 -4.79
C GLU A 52 11.23 11.35 -4.87
N ARG A 53 11.14 10.10 -4.38
CA ARG A 53 9.88 9.36 -4.32
C ARG A 53 8.84 10.09 -3.46
N ARG A 54 9.22 10.55 -2.27
CA ARG A 54 8.32 11.25 -1.33
C ARG A 54 7.77 12.53 -1.92
N ARG A 55 8.56 13.26 -2.72
CA ARG A 55 8.11 14.48 -3.41
C ARG A 55 6.97 14.20 -4.39
N ILE A 56 7.02 13.08 -5.09
CA ILE A 56 5.99 12.65 -6.05
C ILE A 56 4.74 12.21 -5.30
N GLU A 57 4.89 11.29 -4.34
CA GLU A 57 3.76 10.69 -3.61
C GLU A 57 3.03 11.68 -2.68
N ASN A 58 3.73 12.66 -2.10
CA ASN A 58 3.12 13.71 -1.25
C ASN A 58 2.01 14.50 -1.96
N ARG A 59 1.91 14.44 -3.29
CA ARG A 59 0.83 15.08 -4.04
C ARG A 59 -0.54 14.46 -3.75
N LEU A 60 -0.58 13.17 -3.43
CA LEU A 60 -1.80 12.47 -3.00
C LEU A 60 -2.26 12.92 -1.61
N PHE A 61 -1.34 13.44 -0.79
CA PHE A 61 -1.60 13.84 0.59
C PHE A 61 -1.70 15.36 0.75
N ARG A 62 -2.20 16.07 -0.27
CA ARG A 62 -2.48 17.50 -0.18
C ARG A 62 -3.87 17.74 0.39
N ARG A 63 -4.07 18.90 1.02
CA ARG A 63 -5.33 19.26 1.67
C ARG A 63 -6.54 19.14 0.74
N GLU A 64 -6.40 19.60 -0.50
CA GLU A 64 -7.44 19.51 -1.53
C GLU A 64 -7.81 18.05 -1.86
N ILE A 65 -6.83 17.15 -1.92
CA ILE A 65 -7.06 15.73 -2.19
C ILE A 65 -7.70 15.04 -0.98
N PHE A 66 -7.25 15.35 0.24
CA PHE A 66 -7.89 14.87 1.46
C PHE A 66 -9.36 15.30 1.56
N SER A 67 -9.66 16.56 1.23
CA SER A 67 -11.03 17.05 1.18
C SER A 67 -11.89 16.26 0.19
N TYR A 68 -11.35 15.96 -0.99
CA TYR A 68 -12.05 15.12 -1.96
C TYR A 68 -12.27 13.69 -1.43
N TRP A 69 -11.25 13.06 -0.85
CA TRP A 69 -11.41 11.72 -0.26
C TRP A 69 -12.49 11.69 0.81
N GLU A 70 -12.49 12.67 1.71
CA GLU A 70 -13.45 12.76 2.81
C GLU A 70 -14.90 12.89 2.33
N HIS A 71 -15.15 13.77 1.36
CA HIS A 71 -16.51 14.10 0.95
C HIS A 71 -17.04 13.19 -0.15
N GLU A 72 -16.18 12.65 -1.02
CA GLU A 72 -16.61 11.96 -2.23
C GLU A 72 -16.32 10.46 -2.25
N VAL A 73 -15.31 10.00 -1.52
CA VAL A 73 -14.79 8.63 -1.60
C VAL A 73 -15.08 7.83 -0.33
N LEU A 74 -14.66 8.33 0.84
CA LEU A 74 -14.66 7.58 2.10
C LEU A 74 -16.03 7.03 2.46
N GLY A 75 -17.06 7.88 2.48
CA GLY A 75 -18.42 7.47 2.88
C GLY A 75 -18.93 6.31 2.01
N LYS A 76 -18.85 6.45 0.69
CA LYS A 76 -19.32 5.42 -0.26
C LYS A 76 -18.56 4.11 -0.09
N THR A 77 -17.23 4.16 0.00
CA THR A 77 -16.41 2.95 0.17
C THR A 77 -16.68 2.24 1.49
N ILE A 78 -16.86 3.01 2.58
CA ILE A 78 -17.17 2.47 3.91
C ILE A 78 -18.56 1.83 3.90
N ASP A 79 -19.58 2.50 3.36
CA ASP A 79 -20.95 1.99 3.31
C ASP A 79 -21.02 0.66 2.54
N VAL A 80 -20.41 0.61 1.35
CA VAL A 80 -20.36 -0.62 0.53
C VAL A 80 -19.65 -1.74 1.28
N THR A 81 -18.53 -1.44 1.95
CA THR A 81 -17.76 -2.46 2.68
C THR A 81 -18.49 -2.97 3.93
N LEU A 82 -19.22 -2.10 4.63
CA LEU A 82 -19.92 -2.45 5.88
C LEU A 82 -21.28 -3.14 5.63
N ASN A 83 -21.97 -2.81 4.54
CA ASN A 83 -23.33 -3.27 4.27
C ASN A 83 -23.52 -4.80 4.41
N PRO A 84 -22.64 -5.67 3.88
CA PRO A 84 -22.79 -7.12 4.04
C PRO A 84 -22.77 -7.59 5.50
N PHE A 85 -21.98 -6.92 6.35
CA PHE A 85 -21.90 -7.23 7.78
C PHE A 85 -23.11 -6.71 8.54
N VAL A 86 -23.59 -5.51 8.19
CA VAL A 86 -24.82 -4.94 8.77
C VAL A 86 -26.03 -5.81 8.43
N GLN A 87 -26.15 -6.24 7.17
CA GLN A 87 -27.24 -7.11 6.72
C GLN A 87 -27.23 -8.48 7.40
N SER A 88 -26.04 -9.09 7.54
CA SER A 88 -25.90 -10.37 8.26
C SER A 88 -26.00 -10.23 9.77
N LYS A 89 -25.99 -9.00 10.32
CA LYS A 89 -26.01 -8.68 11.76
C LYS A 89 -24.86 -9.30 12.56
N GLN A 90 -23.78 -9.70 11.88
CA GLN A 90 -22.60 -10.29 12.46
C GLN A 90 -21.36 -9.91 11.65
N GLY A 91 -20.20 -9.84 12.30
CA GLY A 91 -18.95 -9.57 11.63
C GLY A 91 -17.76 -9.57 12.56
N ASP A 92 -16.61 -9.98 12.04
CA ASP A 92 -15.33 -9.84 12.73
C ASP A 92 -14.77 -8.43 12.46
N LEU A 93 -14.54 -7.66 13.52
CA LEU A 93 -14.01 -6.30 13.45
C LEU A 93 -12.63 -6.24 12.79
N SER A 94 -11.81 -7.28 12.94
CA SER A 94 -10.51 -7.38 12.25
C SER A 94 -10.73 -7.45 10.73
N VAL A 95 -11.61 -8.34 10.29
CA VAL A 95 -11.93 -8.51 8.86
C VAL A 95 -12.55 -7.23 8.29
N ILE A 96 -13.47 -6.61 9.02
CA ILE A 96 -14.09 -5.33 8.63
C ILE A 96 -13.02 -4.24 8.47
N GLY A 97 -12.15 -4.07 9.47
CA GLY A 97 -11.09 -3.07 9.44
C GLY A 97 -10.13 -3.27 8.26
N TYR A 98 -9.72 -4.52 8.01
CA TYR A 98 -8.88 -4.85 6.87
C TYR A 98 -9.56 -4.56 5.53
N ARG A 99 -10.81 -4.98 5.34
CA ARG A 99 -11.53 -4.74 4.08
C ARG A 99 -11.73 -3.25 3.84
N CYS A 100 -12.08 -2.46 4.86
CA CYS A 100 -12.23 -1.01 4.74
C CYS A 100 -10.91 -0.34 4.33
N ALA A 101 -9.82 -0.66 5.03
CA ALA A 101 -8.50 -0.09 4.73
C ALA A 101 -8.01 -0.49 3.34
N MET A 102 -8.19 -1.76 2.97
CA MET A 102 -7.82 -2.30 1.66
C MET A 102 -8.60 -1.62 0.53
N ASN A 103 -9.94 -1.61 0.61
CA ASN A 103 -10.78 -1.05 -0.43
C ASN A 103 -10.49 0.43 -0.65
N LEU A 104 -10.34 1.19 0.43
CA LEU A 104 -9.95 2.59 0.35
C LEU A 104 -8.58 2.78 -0.30
N THR A 105 -7.59 1.97 0.10
CA THR A 105 -6.24 2.04 -0.45
C THR A 105 -6.23 1.70 -1.94
N ALA A 106 -6.98 0.68 -2.35
CA ALA A 106 -7.13 0.28 -3.74
C ALA A 106 -7.76 1.41 -4.58
N THR A 107 -8.84 2.03 -4.10
CA THR A 107 -9.47 3.18 -4.76
C THR A 107 -8.51 4.37 -4.88
N ILE A 108 -7.78 4.71 -3.82
CA ILE A 108 -6.80 5.81 -3.84
C ILE A 108 -5.63 5.52 -4.78
N ALA A 109 -5.21 4.25 -4.87
CA ALA A 109 -4.12 3.80 -5.73
C ALA A 109 -4.53 3.68 -7.20
N GLY A 110 -5.79 3.90 -7.56
CA GLY A 110 -6.30 3.76 -8.92
C GLY A 110 -6.48 2.31 -9.37
N ILE A 111 -6.61 1.38 -8.43
CA ILE A 111 -6.96 -0.01 -8.76
C ILE A 111 -8.45 -0.05 -9.11
N ASP A 112 -8.74 -0.48 -10.33
CA ASP A 112 -10.07 -0.66 -10.89
C ASP A 112 -10.71 -1.91 -10.29
N GLN A 113 -11.29 -1.74 -9.10
CA GLN A 113 -12.00 -2.77 -8.38
C GLN A 113 -13.37 -2.26 -7.91
N ASP A 114 -14.36 -3.14 -7.93
CA ASP A 114 -15.68 -2.88 -7.38
C ASP A 114 -15.74 -3.40 -5.94
N PRO A 115 -15.78 -2.52 -4.92
CA PRO A 115 -15.84 -2.94 -3.52
C PRO A 115 -17.14 -3.69 -3.16
N SER A 116 -18.16 -3.68 -4.05
CA SER A 116 -19.39 -4.46 -3.90
C SER A 116 -19.27 -5.89 -4.44
N ASP A 117 -18.31 -6.16 -5.34
CA ASP A 117 -18.01 -7.51 -5.79
C ASP A 117 -17.27 -8.25 -4.67
N THR A 118 -18.01 -9.10 -3.97
CA THR A 118 -17.50 -9.88 -2.85
C THR A 118 -16.39 -10.84 -3.29
N LYS A 119 -16.48 -11.43 -4.48
CA LYS A 119 -15.47 -12.39 -4.94
C LYS A 119 -14.15 -11.67 -5.26
N GLN A 120 -14.23 -10.56 -5.99
CA GLN A 120 -13.06 -9.73 -6.29
C GLN A 120 -12.42 -9.18 -5.01
N THR A 121 -13.24 -8.69 -4.08
CA THR A 121 -12.80 -8.20 -2.76
C THR A 121 -12.08 -9.29 -1.96
N GLU A 122 -12.60 -10.52 -1.93
CA GLU A 122 -11.95 -11.63 -1.20
C GLU A 122 -10.62 -12.05 -1.83
N THR A 123 -10.53 -12.06 -3.16
CA THR A 123 -9.27 -12.32 -3.86
C THR A 123 -8.23 -11.25 -3.52
N LEU A 124 -8.60 -9.97 -3.61
CA LEU A 124 -7.70 -8.86 -3.27
C LEU A 124 -7.28 -8.90 -1.79
N TYR A 125 -8.20 -9.24 -0.90
CA TYR A 125 -7.92 -9.39 0.53
C TYR A 125 -6.90 -10.50 0.81
N GLY A 126 -7.03 -11.66 0.15
CA GLY A 126 -6.05 -12.75 0.24
C GLY A 126 -4.64 -12.31 -0.18
N ILE A 127 -4.54 -11.58 -1.30
CA ILE A 127 -3.29 -11.02 -1.82
C ILE A 127 -2.67 -10.04 -0.82
N VAL A 128 -3.44 -9.06 -0.32
CA VAL A 128 -2.94 -8.03 0.59
C VAL A 128 -2.50 -8.62 1.93
N LYS A 129 -3.15 -9.69 2.41
CA LYS A 129 -2.66 -10.42 3.59
C LYS A 129 -1.30 -11.06 3.34
N LYS A 130 -1.04 -11.60 2.14
CA LYS A 130 0.30 -12.10 1.78
C LYS A 130 1.33 -10.99 1.71
N PHE A 131 0.99 -9.82 1.17
CA PHE A 131 1.90 -8.66 1.23
C PHE A 131 2.22 -8.24 2.65
N SER A 132 1.22 -8.23 3.54
CA SER A 132 1.40 -7.90 4.97
C SER A 132 2.33 -8.90 5.67
N GLU A 133 2.19 -10.19 5.37
CA GLU A 133 3.07 -11.25 5.86
C GLU A 133 4.50 -11.06 5.34
N GLY A 134 4.68 -10.78 4.04
CA GLY A 134 5.98 -10.49 3.44
C GLY A 134 6.65 -9.24 4.01
N ALA A 135 5.89 -8.17 4.26
CA ALA A 135 6.38 -6.93 4.85
C ALA A 135 6.88 -7.10 6.29
N THR A 136 6.33 -8.08 7.02
CA THR A 136 6.68 -8.39 8.41
C THR A 136 7.54 -9.65 8.54
N LEU A 137 8.13 -10.13 7.43
CA LEU A 137 8.87 -11.40 7.36
C LEU A 137 10.01 -11.52 8.37
N LEU A 138 10.61 -10.40 8.80
CA LEU A 138 11.60 -10.36 9.88
C LEU A 138 11.09 -11.01 11.18
N HIS A 139 9.79 -10.90 11.46
CA HIS A 139 9.13 -11.38 12.68
C HIS A 139 8.41 -12.72 12.49
N SER A 140 8.44 -13.30 11.28
CA SER A 140 7.77 -14.58 11.02
C SER A 140 8.48 -15.74 11.71
N THR A 141 7.70 -16.65 12.28
CA THR A 141 8.16 -17.94 12.80
C THR A 141 8.15 -19.05 11.76
N ARG A 142 7.59 -18.80 10.56
CA ARG A 142 7.53 -19.74 9.44
C ARG A 142 8.88 -19.83 8.72
N ASN A 143 9.01 -20.82 7.84
CA ASN A 143 10.09 -20.86 6.87
C ASN A 143 10.02 -19.62 5.97
N LYS A 144 11.07 -18.79 6.02
CA LYS A 144 11.09 -17.51 5.33
C LYS A 144 11.11 -17.64 3.80
N ASP A 145 11.69 -18.70 3.27
CA ASP A 145 11.78 -18.90 1.83
C ASP A 145 10.43 -19.32 1.24
N GLU A 146 9.66 -20.12 1.99
CA GLU A 146 8.26 -20.42 1.65
C GLU A 146 7.41 -19.15 1.62
N VAL A 147 7.52 -18.30 2.65
CA VAL A 147 6.79 -17.02 2.68
C VAL A 147 7.20 -16.12 1.52
N ARG A 148 8.49 -16.04 1.18
CA ARG A 148 8.96 -15.27 0.02
C ARG A 148 8.34 -15.77 -1.28
N GLN A 149 8.23 -17.08 -1.44
CA GLN A 149 7.64 -17.67 -2.65
C GLN A 149 6.14 -17.36 -2.75
N GLU A 150 5.39 -17.55 -1.66
CA GLU A 150 3.97 -17.20 -1.59
C GLU A 150 3.71 -15.71 -1.88
N VAL A 151 4.61 -14.83 -1.41
CA VAL A 151 4.51 -13.39 -1.67
C VAL A 151 4.76 -13.06 -3.13
N LYS A 152 5.74 -13.72 -3.79
CA LYS A 152 5.98 -13.54 -5.23
C LYS A 152 4.77 -13.95 -6.06
N GLU A 153 4.20 -15.11 -5.76
CA GLU A 153 2.98 -15.61 -6.42
C GLU A 153 1.82 -14.62 -6.22
N ALA A 154 1.65 -14.08 -5.01
CA ALA A 154 0.65 -13.04 -4.75
C ALA A 154 0.92 -11.74 -5.54
N MET A 155 2.18 -11.34 -5.72
CA MET A 155 2.54 -10.17 -6.53
C MET A 155 2.24 -10.39 -8.02
N GLU A 156 2.51 -11.59 -8.54
CA GLU A 156 2.19 -11.96 -9.92
C GLU A 156 0.67 -11.99 -10.14
N HIS A 157 -0.09 -12.56 -9.20
CA HIS A 157 -1.55 -12.55 -9.25
C HIS A 157 -2.11 -11.13 -9.18
N PHE A 158 -1.58 -10.29 -8.29
CA PHE A 158 -1.98 -8.88 -8.21
C PHE A 158 -1.70 -8.13 -9.51
N ALA A 159 -0.51 -8.33 -10.08
CA ALA A 159 -0.11 -7.68 -11.32
C ALA A 159 -1.11 -8.01 -12.44
N LYS A 160 -1.36 -9.31 -12.64
CA LYS A 160 -2.22 -9.83 -13.70
C LYS A 160 -3.69 -9.46 -13.54
N ASP A 161 -4.24 -9.64 -12.34
CA ASP A 161 -5.69 -9.60 -12.14
C ASP A 161 -6.21 -8.20 -11.75
N PHE A 162 -5.33 -7.31 -11.28
CA PHE A 162 -5.72 -5.98 -10.78
C PHE A 162 -4.91 -4.85 -11.41
N PHE A 163 -3.58 -4.88 -11.31
CA PHE A 163 -2.75 -3.74 -11.71
C PHE A 163 -2.70 -3.51 -13.23
N ASP A 164 -2.37 -4.54 -14.00
CA ASP A 164 -2.23 -4.43 -15.46
C ASP A 164 -3.55 -4.08 -16.17
N PRO A 165 -4.71 -4.63 -15.76
CA PRO A 165 -6.01 -4.17 -16.24
C PRO A 165 -6.26 -2.69 -15.94
N SER A 166 -6.10 -2.26 -14.68
CA SER A 166 -6.30 -0.86 -14.26
C SER A 166 -5.43 0.10 -15.07
N ARG A 167 -4.15 -0.26 -15.24
CA ARG A 167 -3.19 0.54 -16.02
C ARG A 167 -3.56 0.63 -17.50
N SER A 168 -4.14 -0.43 -18.07
CA SER A 168 -4.54 -0.45 -19.48
C SER A 168 -5.79 0.40 -19.72
N SER A 169 -6.80 0.24 -18.86
CA SER A 169 -8.01 1.08 -18.86
C SER A 169 -7.67 2.58 -18.77
N GLU A 170 -6.73 2.95 -17.91
CA GLU A 170 -6.25 4.34 -17.80
C GLU A 170 -5.61 4.82 -19.10
N ARG A 171 -4.70 4.04 -19.71
CA ARG A 171 -4.04 4.43 -20.97
C ARG A 171 -5.03 4.64 -22.10
N ASP A 172 -6.02 3.78 -22.20
CA ASP A 172 -7.06 3.89 -23.23
C ASP A 172 -7.93 5.13 -23.00
N MET A 173 -8.29 5.42 -21.74
CA MET A 173 -8.99 6.66 -21.37
C MET A 173 -8.17 7.90 -21.76
N TYR A 174 -6.87 7.94 -21.46
CA TYR A 174 -6.01 9.07 -21.82
C TYR A 174 -5.83 9.19 -23.34
N GLY A 175 -5.68 8.08 -24.07
CA GLY A 175 -5.57 8.06 -25.53
C GLY A 175 -6.85 8.55 -26.22
N ASN A 176 -8.02 8.25 -25.65
CA ASN A 176 -9.30 8.75 -26.13
C ASN A 176 -9.56 10.22 -25.73
N ALA A 177 -9.12 10.63 -24.54
CA ALA A 177 -9.31 12.00 -24.03
C ALA A 177 -8.42 13.04 -24.75
N THR A 178 -7.19 12.68 -25.13
CA THR A 178 -6.31 13.55 -25.95
C THR A 178 -6.85 13.77 -27.36
N MET A 179 -7.73 12.89 -27.84
CA MET A 179 -8.44 13.02 -29.11
C MET A 179 -9.75 13.83 -28.97
N GLY A 180 -10.14 14.20 -27.74
CA GLY A 180 -11.45 14.79 -27.44
C GLY A 180 -11.47 16.20 -26.85
N TYR A 181 -10.48 16.67 -26.07
CA TYR A 181 -10.58 18.00 -25.42
C TYR A 181 -9.24 18.71 -25.14
N GLU A 182 -9.02 19.85 -25.79
CA GLU A 182 -8.21 20.95 -25.26
C GLU A 182 -8.91 21.58 -24.03
N LYS A 183 -8.13 21.85 -22.96
CA LYS A 183 -8.45 22.60 -21.72
C LYS A 183 -9.29 21.92 -20.62
N LYS A 184 -8.59 21.25 -19.69
CA LYS A 184 -8.36 21.67 -18.28
C LYS A 184 -7.72 20.49 -17.54
N MET A 185 -6.39 20.43 -17.62
CA MET A 185 -5.61 19.33 -17.10
C MET A 185 -5.13 19.67 -15.68
N ILE A 186 -5.81 19.12 -14.68
CA ILE A 186 -5.20 18.86 -13.35
C ILE A 186 -5.28 17.35 -13.14
N CYS A 187 -4.41 16.63 -13.84
CA CYS A 187 -4.01 15.30 -13.41
C CYS A 187 -2.51 15.19 -13.64
N PRO A 188 -1.69 15.18 -12.57
CA PRO A 188 -0.27 14.95 -12.74
C PRO A 188 -0.03 13.48 -13.06
N LYS A 189 0.46 13.26 -14.27
CA LYS A 189 1.03 12.00 -14.75
C LYS A 189 1.77 11.28 -13.61
N MET A 190 1.24 10.13 -13.22
CA MET A 190 1.85 9.23 -12.25
C MET A 190 2.02 7.88 -12.93
N PHE A 191 3.02 7.74 -13.80
CA PHE A 191 3.73 6.49 -14.14
C PHE A 191 5.05 6.86 -14.81
#